data_AF-A0A713ZK71-F1
#
_entry.id   AF-A0A713ZK71-F1
#
_cell.length_a   1.000
_cell.length_b   1.000
_cell.length_c   1.000
_cell.angle_alpha   90.00
_cell.angle_beta   90.00
_cell.angle_gamma   90.00
#
_symmetry.space_group_name_H-M   'P 1'
#
loop_
_entity.id
_entity.type
_entity.pdbx_description
1 polymer ?
#
loop_
_entity_poly.entity_id
_entity_poly.type
_entity_poly.pdbx_seq_one_letter_code
_entity_poly.pdbx_strand_id
1 'polypeptide(L)'
;PQAIIDVMAPAWCRPLLSRMPEVNEAIPMPLGHGALEIGERRRLGHSLREKRYDRAWVLPNTFKSALVPFFANIPHRTGWRGEMRYGLLNDARVLDKDAWPLMVERYVALAYDKGVMRTAKDLPQPLLWPQLLVSEGEKSLIRSDFSLSSERPLIGF
;
A
#
# COMPACT_ATOMS: atom_id res chain seq x y z
N PRO A 1 -7.23 13.56 -14.60
CA PRO A 1 -7.02 12.13 -14.31
C PRO A 1 -7.71 11.72 -13.00
N GLN A 2 -8.55 10.68 -13.02
CA GLN A 2 -9.33 10.17 -11.88
C GLN A 2 -8.81 8.78 -11.48
N ALA A 3 -7.80 8.71 -10.61
CA ALA A 3 -7.29 7.44 -10.09
C ALA A 3 -8.19 6.92 -8.96
N ILE A 4 -8.62 5.67 -9.05
CA ILE A 4 -9.32 4.95 -7.99
C ILE A 4 -8.33 3.96 -7.39
N ILE A 5 -8.09 4.05 -6.08
CA ILE A 5 -7.05 3.28 -5.40
C ILE A 5 -7.69 2.37 -4.35
N ASP A 6 -7.67 1.07 -4.61
CA ASP A 6 -8.04 0.07 -3.61
C ASP A 6 -6.78 -0.54 -2.99
N VAL A 7 -6.80 -0.74 -1.67
CA VAL A 7 -5.65 -1.24 -0.92
C VAL A 7 -6.00 -2.58 -0.28
N MET A 8 -5.26 -3.62 -0.67
CA MET A 8 -5.33 -4.93 -0.01
C MET A 8 -4.38 -4.97 1.18
N ALA A 9 -4.92 -5.21 2.39
CA ALA A 9 -4.14 -5.29 3.62
C ALA A 9 -4.81 -6.22 4.65
N PRO A 10 -4.08 -6.66 5.70
CA PRO A 10 -4.69 -7.34 6.83
C PRO A 10 -5.86 -6.55 7.43
N ALA A 11 -6.85 -7.24 8.00
CA ALA A 11 -8.06 -6.61 8.53
C ALA A 11 -7.77 -5.49 9.56
N TRP A 12 -6.71 -5.64 10.36
CA TRP A 12 -6.29 -4.63 11.35
C TRP A 12 -5.75 -3.34 10.73
N CYS A 13 -5.39 -3.32 9.44
CA CYS A 13 -4.97 -2.11 8.74
C CYS A 13 -6.17 -1.24 8.31
N ARG A 14 -7.38 -1.80 8.26
CA ARG A 14 -8.58 -1.10 7.75
C ARG A 14 -8.86 0.22 8.47
N PRO A 15 -8.77 0.33 9.82
CA PRO A 15 -8.99 1.60 10.51
C PRO A 15 -8.00 2.70 10.05
N LEU A 16 -6.72 2.34 9.85
CA LEU A 16 -5.72 3.29 9.35
C LEU A 16 -6.03 3.72 7.91
N LEU A 17 -6.36 2.77 7.02
CA LEU A 17 -6.69 3.07 5.62
C LEU A 17 -7.93 3.95 5.50
N SER A 18 -8.92 3.82 6.39
CA SER A 18 -10.08 4.71 6.42
C SER A 18 -9.76 6.16 6.80
N ARG A 19 -8.53 6.46 7.23
CA ARG A 19 -8.03 7.82 7.47
C ARG A 19 -7.28 8.42 6.28
N MET A 20 -7.11 7.67 5.20
CA MET A 20 -6.41 8.09 3.99
C MET A 20 -7.42 8.46 2.91
N PRO A 21 -7.63 9.75 2.60
CA PRO A 21 -8.63 10.17 1.61
C PRO A 21 -8.32 9.69 0.19
N GLU A 22 -7.08 9.28 -0.08
CA GLU A 22 -6.65 8.73 -1.37
C GLU A 22 -7.13 7.28 -1.59
N VAL A 23 -7.55 6.58 -0.53
CA VAL A 23 -7.98 5.17 -0.59
C VAL A 23 -9.49 5.08 -0.78
N ASN A 24 -9.92 4.42 -1.86
CA ASN A 24 -11.32 4.16 -2.19
C ASN A 24 -11.87 2.96 -1.39
N GLU A 25 -11.23 1.79 -1.49
CA GLU A 25 -11.66 0.58 -0.81
C GLU A 25 -10.49 -0.12 -0.11
N ALA A 26 -10.70 -0.55 1.15
CA ALA A 26 -9.77 -1.42 1.86
C ALA A 26 -10.21 -2.89 1.70
N ILE A 27 -9.54 -3.62 0.80
CA ILE A 27 -9.85 -5.02 0.51
C ILE A 27 -9.26 -5.89 1.63
N PRO A 28 -10.08 -6.64 2.38
CA PRO A 28 -9.58 -7.48 3.44
C PRO A 28 -8.73 -8.62 2.86
N MET A 29 -7.52 -8.78 3.37
CA MET A 29 -6.69 -9.95 3.12
C MET A 29 -6.88 -10.95 4.27
N PRO A 30 -7.70 -12.01 4.10
CA PRO A 30 -7.94 -13.00 5.16
C PRO A 30 -6.75 -13.94 5.40
N LEU A 31 -5.64 -13.71 4.70
CA LEU A 31 -4.47 -14.59 4.69
C LEU A 31 -3.47 -14.16 5.77
N GLY A 32 -3.17 -15.06 6.70
CA GLY A 32 -2.20 -14.82 7.77
C GLY A 32 -0.76 -14.65 7.26
N HIS A 33 0.10 -14.05 8.10
CA HIS A 33 1.53 -14.06 7.85
C HIS A 33 2.06 -15.51 7.92
N GLY A 34 2.89 -15.90 6.94
CA GLY A 34 3.59 -17.19 6.95
C GLY A 34 2.97 -18.28 6.07
N ALA A 35 1.65 -18.41 6.02
CA ALA A 35 1.00 -19.47 5.23
C ALA A 35 1.10 -19.20 3.71
N LEU A 36 1.54 -20.20 2.94
CA LEU A 36 1.70 -20.09 1.48
C LEU A 36 0.33 -19.99 0.79
N GLU A 37 -0.69 -20.68 1.33
CA GLU A 37 -2.12 -20.59 0.99
C GLU A 37 -2.40 -20.22 -0.47
N ILE A 38 -1.77 -20.94 -1.40
CA ILE A 38 -1.84 -20.62 -2.84
C ILE A 38 -3.29 -20.71 -3.32
N GLY A 39 -4.03 -21.72 -2.86
CA GLY A 39 -5.44 -21.90 -3.20
C GLY A 39 -6.31 -20.69 -2.82
N GLU A 40 -6.12 -20.16 -1.61
CA GLU A 40 -6.86 -18.99 -1.14
C GLU A 40 -6.43 -17.71 -1.89
N ARG A 41 -5.13 -17.52 -2.12
CA ARG A 41 -4.61 -16.42 -2.96
C ARG A 41 -5.17 -16.46 -4.38
N ARG A 42 -5.30 -17.67 -4.94
CA ARG A 42 -5.87 -17.89 -6.27
C ARG A 42 -7.36 -17.57 -6.28
N ARG A 43 -8.13 -18.03 -5.29
CA ARG A 43 -9.55 -17.72 -5.16
C ARG A 43 -9.77 -16.21 -5.02
N LEU A 44 -9.01 -15.56 -4.16
CA LEU A 44 -9.05 -14.11 -3.94
C LEU A 44 -8.65 -13.34 -5.21
N GLY A 45 -7.58 -13.75 -5.90
CA GLY A 45 -7.21 -13.13 -7.17
C GLY A 45 -8.31 -13.28 -8.22
N HIS A 46 -8.92 -14.46 -8.33
CA HIS A 46 -10.04 -14.68 -9.26
C HIS A 46 -11.25 -13.79 -8.96
N SER A 47 -11.65 -13.64 -7.69
CA SER A 47 -12.78 -12.78 -7.33
C SER A 47 -12.53 -11.30 -7.66
N LEU A 48 -11.26 -10.87 -7.75
CA LEU A 48 -10.90 -9.50 -8.12
C LEU A 48 -10.89 -9.25 -9.64
N ARG A 49 -11.07 -10.27 -10.48
CA ARG A 49 -11.11 -10.08 -11.95
C ARG A 49 -12.26 -9.19 -12.39
N GLU A 50 -13.39 -9.25 -11.68
CA GLU A 50 -14.57 -8.43 -11.96
C GLU A 50 -14.33 -6.93 -11.72
N LYS A 51 -13.39 -6.59 -10.83
CA LYS A 51 -12.97 -5.21 -10.57
C LYS A 51 -12.18 -4.61 -11.74
N ARG A 52 -11.61 -5.47 -12.62
CA ARG A 52 -10.87 -5.08 -13.83
C ARG A 52 -9.78 -4.02 -13.58
N TYR A 53 -8.99 -4.17 -12.51
CA TYR A 53 -7.89 -3.25 -12.21
C TYR A 53 -6.93 -3.12 -13.39
N ASP A 54 -6.60 -1.88 -13.73
CA ASP A 54 -5.63 -1.59 -14.80
C ASP A 54 -4.19 -1.83 -14.35
N ARG A 55 -3.90 -1.53 -13.08
CA ARG A 55 -2.55 -1.55 -12.52
C ARG A 55 -2.57 -2.11 -11.10
N ALA A 56 -1.46 -2.74 -10.72
CA ALA A 56 -1.20 -3.17 -9.35
C ALA A 56 0.21 -2.77 -8.92
N TRP A 57 0.32 -2.24 -7.71
CA TRP A 57 1.58 -1.97 -7.04
C TRP A 57 1.77 -2.94 -5.88
N VAL A 58 2.82 -3.76 -5.94
CA VAL A 58 3.13 -4.75 -4.90
C VAL A 58 4.24 -4.23 -4.01
N LEU A 59 3.84 -3.68 -2.86
CA LEU A 59 4.74 -3.01 -1.91
C LEU A 59 5.55 -3.99 -1.03
N PRO A 60 4.97 -5.09 -0.49
CA PRO A 60 5.75 -6.07 0.27
C PRO A 60 6.80 -6.74 -0.62
N ASN A 61 7.91 -7.22 -0.05
CA ASN A 61 9.00 -7.82 -0.83
C ASN A 61 8.90 -9.34 -1.03
N THR A 62 7.95 -10.00 -0.34
CA THR A 62 7.81 -11.46 -0.38
C THR A 62 7.24 -11.93 -1.71
N PHE A 63 7.65 -13.11 -2.17
CA PHE A 63 7.15 -13.72 -3.42
C PHE A 63 5.63 -13.84 -3.44
N LYS A 64 5.06 -14.36 -2.34
CA LYS A 64 3.62 -14.62 -2.19
C LYS A 64 2.74 -13.37 -2.25
N SER A 65 3.29 -12.19 -1.99
CA SER A 65 2.54 -10.92 -2.10
C SER A 65 2.17 -10.58 -3.54
N ALA A 66 2.93 -11.06 -4.53
CA ALA A 66 2.67 -10.79 -5.95
C ALA A 66 1.71 -11.79 -6.60
N LEU A 67 1.30 -12.84 -5.89
CA LEU A 67 0.41 -13.89 -6.44
C LEU A 67 -1.01 -13.38 -6.68
N VAL A 68 -1.57 -12.57 -5.78
CA VAL A 68 -2.95 -12.09 -5.91
C VAL A 68 -3.12 -11.21 -7.16
N PRO A 69 -2.28 -10.18 -7.41
CA PRO A 69 -2.34 -9.43 -8.66
C PRO A 69 -2.15 -10.27 -9.91
N PHE A 70 -1.29 -11.30 -9.85
CA PHE A 70 -1.09 -12.24 -10.95
C PHE A 70 -2.36 -13.05 -11.25
N PHE A 71 -2.98 -13.65 -10.23
CA PHE A 71 -4.22 -14.43 -10.41
C PHE A 71 -5.42 -13.56 -10.80
N ALA A 72 -5.45 -12.30 -10.38
CA ALA A 72 -6.41 -11.27 -10.79
C ALA A 72 -6.24 -10.82 -12.26
N ASN A 73 -5.22 -11.32 -12.96
CA ASN A 73 -4.96 -10.99 -14.37
C ASN A 73 -4.80 -9.49 -14.64
N ILE A 74 -4.21 -8.77 -13.68
CA ILE A 74 -3.97 -7.34 -13.80
C ILE A 74 -2.85 -7.12 -14.82
N PRO A 75 -3.03 -6.31 -15.88
CA PRO A 75 -2.09 -6.26 -16.99
C PRO A 75 -0.77 -5.59 -16.63
N HIS A 76 -0.75 -4.62 -15.71
CA HIS A 76 0.47 -3.96 -15.24
C HIS A 76 0.71 -4.22 -13.76
N ARG A 77 1.80 -4.92 -13.43
CA ARG A 77 2.13 -5.34 -12.06
C ARG A 77 3.53 -4.85 -11.71
N THR A 78 3.58 -3.73 -11.01
CA THR A 78 4.78 -2.97 -10.69
C THR A 78 5.22 -3.23 -9.25
N GLY A 79 6.53 -3.32 -9.03
CA GLY A 79 7.10 -3.40 -7.69
C GLY A 79 8.61 -3.58 -7.73
N TRP A 80 9.25 -3.42 -6.57
CA TRP A 80 10.66 -3.79 -6.43
C TRP A 80 10.84 -5.30 -6.66
N ARG A 81 12.04 -5.78 -6.97
CA ARG A 81 12.24 -7.20 -7.31
C ARG A 81 11.97 -8.13 -6.13
N GLY A 82 12.41 -7.76 -4.93
CA GLY A 82 12.29 -8.59 -3.72
C GLY A 82 12.84 -10.01 -3.94
N GLU A 83 12.07 -11.02 -3.53
CA GLU A 83 12.38 -12.46 -3.67
C GLU A 83 12.22 -12.99 -5.10
N MET A 84 12.95 -12.39 -6.06
CA MET A 84 13.00 -12.84 -7.48
C MET A 84 11.62 -13.00 -8.13
N ARG A 85 10.73 -12.03 -7.95
CA ARG A 85 9.32 -12.04 -8.42
C ARG A 85 9.13 -11.92 -9.94
N TYR A 86 10.10 -12.38 -10.73
CA TYR A 86 10.00 -12.40 -12.19
C TYR A 86 8.78 -13.22 -12.64
N GLY A 87 8.07 -12.73 -13.67
CA GLY A 87 6.80 -13.30 -14.14
C GLY A 87 5.58 -12.81 -13.35
N LEU A 88 5.63 -12.92 -12.01
CA LEU A 88 4.56 -12.37 -11.16
C LEU A 88 4.48 -10.85 -11.26
N LEU A 89 5.63 -10.17 -11.29
CA LEU A 89 5.74 -8.77 -11.67
C LEU A 89 6.27 -8.68 -13.10
N ASN A 90 5.54 -8.00 -13.98
CA ASN A 90 5.99 -7.71 -15.33
C ASN A 90 6.67 -6.34 -15.45
N ASP A 91 6.53 -5.48 -14.43
CA ASP A 91 7.34 -4.27 -14.23
C ASP A 91 8.14 -4.38 -12.92
N ALA A 92 9.09 -5.33 -12.89
CA ALA A 92 10.00 -5.50 -11.77
C ALA A 92 11.14 -4.46 -11.79
N ARG A 93 11.33 -3.76 -10.67
CA ARG A 93 12.39 -2.75 -10.44
C ARG A 93 13.51 -3.33 -9.57
N VAL A 94 14.77 -3.18 -9.97
CA VAL A 94 15.91 -3.61 -9.15
C VAL A 94 16.27 -2.50 -8.19
N LEU A 95 16.24 -2.80 -6.88
CA LEU A 95 16.53 -1.83 -5.84
C LEU A 95 18.04 -1.69 -5.64
N ASP A 96 18.54 -0.49 -5.90
CA ASP A 96 19.83 -0.02 -5.40
C ASP A 96 19.57 0.72 -4.07
N LYS A 97 20.15 0.24 -2.96
CA LYS A 97 19.87 0.80 -1.64
C LYS A 97 20.54 2.15 -1.42
N ASP A 98 21.66 2.41 -2.08
CA ASP A 98 22.43 3.64 -1.95
C ASP A 98 21.78 4.76 -2.77
N ALA A 99 21.23 4.42 -3.93
CA ALA A 99 20.43 5.34 -4.75
C ALA A 99 19.06 5.69 -4.14
N TRP A 100 18.53 4.83 -3.25
CA TRP A 100 17.19 4.93 -2.66
C TRP A 100 17.25 4.71 -1.13
N PRO A 101 17.81 5.66 -0.37
CA PRO A 101 18.03 5.49 1.06
C PRO A 101 16.73 5.39 1.87
N LEU A 102 15.69 6.17 1.53
CA LEU A 102 14.46 6.23 2.32
C LEU A 102 13.35 5.33 1.75
N MET A 103 12.53 4.77 2.65
CA MET A 103 11.38 3.94 2.25
C MET A 103 10.33 4.75 1.48
N VAL A 104 10.08 6.01 1.86
CA VAL A 104 9.13 6.89 1.16
C VAL A 104 9.54 7.10 -0.29
N GLU A 105 10.83 7.34 -0.55
CA GLU A 105 11.37 7.50 -1.91
C GLU A 105 11.16 6.24 -2.73
N ARG A 106 11.40 5.07 -2.13
CA ARG A 106 11.19 3.78 -2.79
C ARG A 106 9.73 3.56 -3.20
N TYR A 107 8.76 4.02 -2.42
CA TYR A 107 7.34 3.91 -2.80
C TYR A 107 6.95 4.93 -3.86
N VAL A 108 7.36 6.19 -3.70
CA VAL A 108 7.08 7.25 -4.68
C VAL A 108 7.69 6.91 -6.05
N ALA A 109 8.88 6.33 -6.10
CA ALA A 109 9.54 5.94 -7.35
C ALA A 109 8.72 4.93 -8.19
N LEU A 110 7.88 4.10 -7.56
CA LEU A 110 7.04 3.12 -8.26
C LEU A 110 5.87 3.77 -9.02
N ALA A 111 5.54 5.03 -8.73
CA ALA A 111 4.53 5.77 -9.47
C ALA A 111 5.03 6.23 -10.86
N TYR A 112 6.34 6.23 -11.09
CA TYR A 112 6.97 6.67 -12.33
C TYR A 112 7.41 5.49 -13.20
N ASP A 113 7.50 5.75 -14.51
CA ASP A 113 7.90 4.76 -15.49
C ASP A 113 9.34 4.26 -15.25
N LYS A 114 9.56 2.99 -15.60
CA LYS A 114 10.86 2.33 -15.43
C LYS A 114 11.93 3.05 -16.23
N GLY A 115 13.06 3.33 -15.59
CA GLY A 115 14.22 3.97 -16.22
C GLY A 115 14.18 5.49 -16.26
N VAL A 116 13.05 6.11 -15.90
CA VAL A 116 12.95 7.57 -15.74
C VAL A 116 13.66 8.02 -14.47
N MET A 117 13.37 7.35 -13.34
CA MET A 117 13.98 7.67 -12.05
C MET A 117 15.13 6.69 -11.76
N ARG A 118 16.37 7.20 -11.64
CA ARG A 118 17.57 6.39 -11.36
C ARG A 118 17.94 6.46 -9.88
N THR A 119 17.77 7.62 -9.27
CA THR A 119 18.06 7.88 -7.86
C THR A 119 16.96 8.71 -7.21
N ALA A 120 16.95 8.79 -5.88
CA ALA A 120 16.02 9.63 -5.13
C ALA A 120 16.07 11.12 -5.53
N LYS A 121 17.22 11.60 -6.05
CA LYS A 121 17.39 12.98 -6.51
C LYS A 121 16.57 13.32 -7.77
N ASP A 122 16.18 12.30 -8.52
CA ASP A 122 15.39 12.48 -9.74
C ASP A 122 13.89 12.66 -9.43
N LEU A 123 13.46 12.34 -8.20
CA LEU A 123 12.06 12.47 -7.81
C LEU A 123 11.63 13.94 -7.81
N PRO A 124 10.49 14.27 -8.44
CA PRO A 124 9.93 15.61 -8.40
C PRO A 124 9.76 16.12 -6.97
N GLN A 125 10.12 17.38 -6.75
CA GLN A 125 10.03 18.06 -5.46
C GLN A 125 8.89 19.09 -5.47
N PRO A 126 8.21 19.31 -4.32
CA PRO A 126 8.39 18.58 -3.06
C PRO A 126 7.79 17.17 -3.12
N LEU A 127 8.39 16.23 -2.37
CA LEU A 127 7.76 14.91 -2.16
C LEU A 127 6.42 15.05 -1.42
N LEU A 128 5.44 14.25 -1.83
CA LEU A 128 4.17 14.12 -1.11
C LEU A 128 4.38 13.23 0.11
N TRP A 129 4.58 13.85 1.27
CA TRP A 129 4.73 13.15 2.54
C TRP A 129 3.39 12.60 3.04
N PRO A 130 3.38 11.49 3.81
CA PRO A 130 2.17 10.99 4.44
C PRO A 130 1.51 12.07 5.31
N GLN A 131 0.20 12.26 5.12
CA GLN A 131 -0.59 13.21 5.89
C GLN A 131 -1.88 12.53 6.35
N LEU A 132 -2.30 12.86 7.57
CA LEU A 132 -3.57 12.44 8.14
C LEU A 132 -4.28 13.67 8.70
N LEU A 133 -5.59 13.72 8.53
CA LEU A 133 -6.43 14.80 9.05
C LEU A 133 -7.38 14.22 10.11
N VAL A 134 -7.64 15.01 11.16
CA VAL A 134 -8.59 14.68 12.23
C VAL A 134 -9.32 15.94 12.61
N SER A 135 -10.65 15.88 12.63
CA SER A 135 -11.51 17.01 13.03
C SER A 135 -11.58 17.17 14.55
N GLU A 136 -11.89 18.38 15.02
CA GLU A 136 -12.09 18.63 16.46
C GLU A 136 -13.29 17.86 17.04
N GLY A 137 -14.31 17.58 16.22
CA GLY A 137 -15.45 16.75 16.60
C GLY A 137 -15.04 15.31 16.89
N GLU A 138 -14.22 14.71 16.01
CA GLU A 138 -13.68 13.35 16.22
C GLU A 138 -12.80 13.28 17.48
N LYS A 139 -11.97 14.30 17.73
CA LYS A 139 -11.13 14.36 18.94
C LYS A 139 -11.97 14.38 20.21
N SER A 140 -13.03 15.19 20.23
CA SER A 140 -13.93 15.32 21.37
C SER A 140 -14.68 14.02 21.66
N LEU A 141 -15.17 13.35 20.61
CA LEU A 141 -15.87 12.07 20.73
C LEU A 141 -14.97 10.98 21.30
N ILE A 142 -13.80 10.77 20.71
CA ILE A 142 -12.85 9.72 21.17
C ILE A 142 -12.37 10.00 22.60
N ARG A 143 -12.18 11.28 22.97
CA ARG A 143 -11.86 11.65 24.35
C ARG A 143 -12.93 11.18 25.33
N SER A 144 -14.21 11.35 24.98
CA SER A 144 -15.33 10.85 25.79
C SER A 144 -15.37 9.33 25.86
N ASP A 145 -15.24 8.65 24.71
CA ASP A 145 -15.30 7.18 24.62
C ASP A 145 -14.24 6.50 25.49
N PHE A 146 -13.06 7.10 25.59
CA PHE A 146 -11.95 6.60 26.41
C PHE A 146 -11.88 7.24 27.81
N SER A 147 -12.90 7.99 28.24
CA SER A 147 -12.97 8.63 29.57
C SER A 147 -11.75 9.49 29.91
N LEU A 148 -11.22 10.20 28.91
CA LEU A 148 -10.05 11.07 29.06
C LEU A 148 -10.46 12.49 29.47
N SER A 149 -9.80 13.05 30.48
CA SER A 149 -10.08 14.42 30.96
C SER A 149 -9.71 15.49 29.93
N SER A 150 -10.52 16.55 29.86
CA SER A 150 -10.25 17.77 29.09
C SER A 150 -9.62 18.90 29.91
N GLU A 151 -9.50 18.73 31.22
CA GLU A 151 -9.04 19.79 32.13
C GLU A 151 -7.53 20.04 32.04
N ARG A 152 -6.79 19.08 31.49
CA ARG A 152 -5.33 19.15 31.34
C ARG A 152 -4.89 18.70 29.95
N PRO A 153 -3.79 19.25 29.42
CA PRO A 153 -3.20 18.77 28.17
C PRO A 153 -2.76 17.32 28.32
N LEU A 154 -2.90 16.55 27.24
CA LEU A 154 -2.50 15.14 27.15
C LEU A 154 -1.15 15.00 26.46
N ILE A 155 -0.34 14.06 26.91
CA ILE A 155 0.91 13.62 26.25
C ILE A 155 0.76 12.12 25.97
N GLY A 156 1.00 11.71 24.72
CA GLY A 156 1.06 10.29 24.34
C GLY A 156 2.49 9.74 24.43
N PHE A 157 2.62 8.49 24.85
CA PHE A 157 3.89 7.75 24.94
C PHE A 157 3.89 6.56 23.98
#